data_AF-A0A838UID1-F1
#
_entry.id   AF-A0A838UID1-F1
#
_cell.length_a   1.000
_cell.length_b   1.000
_cell.length_c   1.000
_cell.angle_alpha   90.00
_cell.angle_beta   90.00
_cell.angle_gamma   90.00
#
_symmetry.space_group_name_H-M   'P 1'
#
loop_
_entity.id
_entity.type
_entity.pdbx_description
1 polymer ?
#
loop_
_entity_poly.entity_id
_entity_poly.type
_entity_poly.pdbx_seq_one_letter_code
_entity_poly.pdbx_strand_id
1 'polypeptide(L)'
;MGDERRYWAFLSYSHTDHVWADWLHGALETYHVPARLVGRPTRMGPAPRRFNPIFKDRQELAANANLREEVRRALAHSAFLIVICSPAAARSPWVEEEIVRFKVLHGEERVLAVIVGGAPRASFMPGREDQECFPAALRVRVGADGTLTAERADPIAADLRPAGDGRRLA
;
A
#
# COMPACT_ATOMS: atom_id res chain seq x y z
N MET A 1 5.11 -2.97 25.75
CA MET A 1 6.48 -2.80 25.22
C MET A 1 6.31 -2.41 23.77
N GLY A 2 6.44 -1.12 23.45
CA GLY A 2 6.05 -0.59 22.14
C GLY A 2 7.00 -1.10 21.08
N ASP A 3 6.46 -1.81 20.09
CA ASP A 3 7.23 -2.16 18.91
C ASP A 3 7.56 -0.86 18.17
N GLU A 4 8.84 -0.49 18.21
CA GLU A 4 9.31 0.79 17.70
C GLU A 4 9.19 0.75 16.16
N ARG A 5 8.12 1.38 15.64
CA ARG A 5 7.88 1.46 14.20
C ARG A 5 9.13 2.04 13.52
N ARG A 6 9.72 1.25 12.64
CA ARG A 6 10.95 1.60 11.92
C ARG A 6 10.67 2.44 10.69
N TYR A 7 9.53 2.19 10.02
CA TYR A 7 9.17 2.83 8.77
C TYR A 7 7.84 3.58 8.88
N TRP A 8 7.73 4.71 8.20
CA TRP A 8 6.46 5.43 8.06
C TRP A 8 5.47 4.67 7.20
N ALA A 9 5.96 4.02 6.14
CA ALA A 9 5.15 3.14 5.34
C ALA A 9 5.96 2.01 4.70
N PHE A 10 5.25 0.94 4.38
CA PHE A 10 5.67 -0.10 3.45
C PHE A 10 5.00 0.17 2.10
N LEU A 11 5.77 0.21 1.02
CA LEU A 11 5.28 0.39 -0.35
C LEU A 11 5.24 -0.96 -1.07
N SER A 12 4.04 -1.50 -1.27
CA SER A 12 3.73 -2.72 -2.01
C SER A 12 3.28 -2.39 -3.43
N TYR A 13 3.81 -3.11 -4.43
CA TYR A 13 3.54 -2.88 -5.86
C TYR A 13 3.89 -4.13 -6.66
N SER A 14 3.34 -4.33 -7.87
CA SER A 14 3.83 -5.37 -8.78
C SER A 14 5.16 -4.97 -9.43
N HIS A 15 6.06 -5.91 -9.73
CA HIS A 15 7.30 -5.65 -10.47
C HIS A 15 7.08 -4.86 -11.78
N THR A 16 5.94 -5.09 -12.44
CA THR A 16 5.56 -4.35 -13.66
C THR A 16 5.30 -2.85 -13.41
N ASP A 17 4.98 -2.47 -12.17
CA ASP A 17 4.72 -1.10 -11.73
C ASP A 17 5.96 -0.40 -11.15
N HIS A 18 7.18 -0.94 -11.34
CA HIS A 18 8.41 -0.40 -10.73
C HIS A 18 8.64 1.10 -11.02
N VAL A 19 8.32 1.58 -12.23
CA VAL A 19 8.45 3.01 -12.58
C VAL A 19 7.59 3.88 -11.67
N TRP A 20 6.39 3.43 -11.32
CA TRP A 20 5.50 4.13 -10.39
C TRP A 20 5.99 4.01 -8.95
N ALA A 21 6.48 2.84 -8.56
CA ALA A 21 7.04 2.61 -7.24
C ALA A 21 8.28 3.48 -6.97
N ASP A 22 9.20 3.59 -7.93
CA ASP A 22 10.39 4.42 -7.83
C ASP A 22 10.03 5.90 -7.69
N TRP A 23 9.10 6.38 -8.53
CA TRP A 23 8.63 7.76 -8.45
C TRP A 23 7.94 8.06 -7.10
N LEU A 24 7.01 7.20 -6.66
CA LEU A 24 6.26 7.43 -5.44
C LEU A 24 7.16 7.32 -4.20
N HIS A 25 8.07 6.35 -4.18
CA HIS A 25 9.07 6.21 -3.12
C HIS A 25 9.91 7.48 -2.98
N GLY A 26 10.48 7.98 -4.09
CA GLY A 26 11.25 9.21 -4.08
C GLY A 26 10.42 10.44 -3.67
N ALA A 27 9.18 10.54 -4.11
CA ALA A 27 8.28 11.63 -3.74
C ALA A 27 7.97 11.62 -2.23
N LEU A 28 7.68 10.46 -1.63
CA LEU A 28 7.40 10.32 -0.21
C LEU A 28 8.64 10.57 0.67
N GLU A 29 9.80 10.06 0.27
CA GLU A 29 11.06 10.26 0.98
C GLU A 29 11.49 11.73 1.03
N THR A 30 11.17 12.49 -0.02
CA THR A 30 11.55 13.91 -0.13
C THR A 30 10.47 14.87 0.34
N TYR A 31 9.25 14.41 0.60
CA TYR A 31 8.14 15.26 1.00
C TYR A 31 8.38 15.95 2.35
N HIS A 32 8.23 17.27 2.36
CA HIS A 32 8.25 18.08 3.57
C HIS A 32 6.84 18.40 3.99
N VAL A 33 6.48 18.01 5.21
CA VAL A 33 5.20 18.39 5.79
C VAL A 33 5.18 19.92 5.98
N PRO A 34 4.14 20.63 5.51
CA PRO A 34 4.04 22.08 5.68
C PRO A 34 4.22 22.48 7.15
N ALA A 35 5.09 23.47 7.42
CA ALA A 35 5.49 23.84 8.79
C ALA A 35 4.31 24.12 9.72
N ARG A 36 3.23 24.69 9.19
CA ARG A 36 1.98 24.97 9.93
C ARG A 36 1.28 23.72 10.47
N LEU A 37 1.55 22.55 9.88
CA LEU A 37 0.94 21.26 10.25
C LEU A 37 1.83 20.46 11.21
N VAL A 38 3.16 20.65 11.16
CA VAL A 38 4.11 19.92 12.01
C VAL A 38 3.76 20.09 13.49
N GLY A 39 3.77 18.99 14.24
CA GLY A 39 3.45 18.96 15.67
C GLY A 39 1.96 19.02 16.00
N ARG A 40 1.07 19.26 15.03
CA ARG A 40 -0.37 19.20 15.27
C ARG A 40 -0.79 17.77 15.63
N PRO A 41 -1.72 17.58 16.58
CA PRO A 41 -2.19 16.26 16.95
C PRO A 41 -2.92 15.59 15.77
N THR A 42 -2.56 14.34 15.48
CA THR A 42 -3.27 13.48 14.52
C THR A 42 -3.64 12.17 15.21
N ARG A 43 -4.43 11.32 14.53
CA ARG A 43 -4.76 9.97 15.02
C ARG A 43 -3.54 9.10 15.27
N MET A 44 -2.42 9.41 14.61
CA MET A 44 -1.16 8.64 14.70
C MET A 44 -0.12 9.29 15.61
N GLY A 45 -0.48 10.37 16.32
CA GLY A 45 0.44 11.21 17.07
C GLY A 45 0.69 12.56 16.39
N PRO A 46 1.61 13.37 16.91
CA PRO A 46 1.95 14.67 16.32
C PRO A 46 2.41 14.52 14.87
N ALA A 47 1.95 15.39 13.98
CA ALA A 47 2.35 15.36 12.58
C ALA A 47 3.88 15.53 12.45
N PRO A 48 4.56 14.65 11.70
CA PRO A 48 6.01 14.69 11.60
C PRO A 48 6.48 15.81 10.67
N ARG A 49 7.79 16.05 10.62
CA ARG A 49 8.41 16.95 9.62
C ARG A 49 8.56 16.29 8.25
N ARG A 50 8.69 14.96 8.22
CA ARG A 50 8.97 14.12 7.06
C ARG A 50 8.35 12.74 7.26
N PHE A 51 8.16 12.01 6.17
CA PHE A 51 7.66 10.63 6.18
C PHE A 51 8.78 9.61 5.89
N ASN A 52 10.03 9.90 6.21
CA ASN A 52 11.14 8.96 6.02
C ASN A 52 11.54 8.25 7.32
N PRO A 53 11.91 6.95 7.26
CA PRO A 53 12.08 6.14 6.05
C PRO A 53 10.80 5.45 5.57
N ILE A 54 10.69 5.23 4.25
CA ILE A 54 9.70 4.41 3.55
C ILE A 54 10.39 3.12 3.07
N PHE A 55 9.88 1.96 3.47
CA PHE A 55 10.36 0.70 2.94
C PHE A 55 9.72 0.45 1.57
N LYS A 56 10.53 0.28 0.52
CA LYS A 56 10.07 -0.13 -0.81
C LYS A 56 10.32 -1.62 -0.98
N ASP A 57 9.26 -2.39 -1.24
CA ASP A 57 9.42 -3.81 -1.52
C ASP A 57 10.36 -4.03 -2.72
N ARG A 58 11.21 -5.05 -2.61
CA ARG A 58 12.05 -5.51 -3.72
C ARG A 58 11.48 -6.86 -4.10
N GLN A 59 10.60 -6.90 -5.10
CA GLN A 59 9.98 -8.13 -5.60
C GLN A 59 10.96 -9.13 -6.27
N GLU A 60 12.22 -9.17 -5.84
CA GLU A 60 13.22 -10.16 -6.25
C GLU A 60 13.10 -11.43 -5.39
N LEU A 61 11.92 -12.04 -5.42
CA LEU A 61 11.62 -13.24 -4.66
C LEU A 61 11.89 -14.51 -5.48
N ALA A 62 13.16 -14.76 -5.78
CA ALA A 62 13.58 -16.05 -6.34
C ALA A 62 14.73 -16.75 -5.62
N ALA A 63 15.57 -16.08 -4.80
CA ALA A 63 16.81 -16.74 -4.35
C ALA A 63 17.25 -16.56 -2.88
N ASN A 64 16.61 -15.74 -2.03
CA ASN A 64 17.16 -15.46 -0.70
C ASN A 64 16.11 -15.49 0.43
N ALA A 65 16.22 -16.46 1.35
CA ALA A 65 15.39 -16.57 2.53
C ALA A 65 15.53 -15.36 3.49
N ASN A 66 16.70 -14.72 3.52
CA ASN A 66 16.92 -13.53 4.33
C ASN A 66 16.08 -12.34 3.84
N LEU A 67 15.88 -12.21 2.52
CA LEU A 67 15.07 -11.14 1.94
C LEU A 67 13.59 -11.27 2.33
N ARG A 68 13.06 -12.51 2.34
CA ARG A 68 11.68 -12.77 2.80
C ARG A 68 11.48 -12.37 4.25
N GLU A 69 12.43 -12.68 5.12
CA GLU A 69 12.35 -12.31 6.54
C GLU A 69 12.45 -10.79 6.72
N GLU A 70 13.32 -10.12 5.95
CA GLU A 70 13.44 -8.66 5.95
C GLU A 70 12.13 -7.98 5.54
N VAL A 71 11.50 -8.41 4.45
CA VAL A 71 10.20 -7.90 3.98
C VAL A 71 9.13 -8.07 5.06
N ARG A 72 9.06 -9.25 5.68
CA ARG A 72 8.08 -9.54 6.74
C ARG A 72 8.29 -8.69 7.98
N ARG A 73 9.55 -8.47 8.36
CA ARG A 73 9.90 -7.54 9.44
C ARG A 73 9.54 -6.11 9.07
N ALA A 74 9.86 -5.65 7.87
CA ALA A 74 9.52 -4.31 7.42
C ALA A 74 8.00 -4.08 7.44
N LEU A 75 7.21 -5.06 6.98
CA LEU A 75 5.76 -5.03 7.03
C LEU A 75 5.23 -4.91 8.48
N ALA A 76 5.81 -5.68 9.42
CA ALA A 76 5.44 -5.62 10.84
C ALA A 76 5.82 -4.29 11.50
N HIS A 77 6.92 -3.65 11.10
CA HIS A 77 7.43 -2.41 11.71
C HIS A 77 7.10 -1.16 10.88
N SER A 78 6.13 -1.22 9.97
CA SER A 78 5.65 -0.08 9.18
C SER A 78 4.37 0.51 9.76
N ALA A 79 4.26 1.84 9.81
CA ALA A 79 3.06 2.50 10.33
C ALA A 79 1.85 2.39 9.38
N PHE A 80 2.11 2.39 8.08
CA PHE A 80 1.11 2.28 7.00
C PHE A 80 1.56 1.29 5.93
N LEU A 81 0.59 0.74 5.20
CA LEU A 81 0.80 0.06 3.93
C LEU A 81 0.28 0.94 2.81
N ILE A 82 1.12 1.22 1.82
CA ILE A 82 0.74 1.89 0.58
C ILE A 82 0.79 0.84 -0.53
N VAL A 83 -0.32 0.64 -1.23
CA VAL A 83 -0.47 -0.34 -2.32
C VAL A 83 -0.62 0.38 -3.65
N ILE A 84 0.34 0.19 -4.55
CA ILE A 84 0.18 0.61 -5.95
C ILE A 84 -0.77 -0.38 -6.63
N CYS A 85 -1.91 0.13 -7.05
CA CYS A 85 -3.03 -0.59 -7.61
C CYS A 85 -3.01 -0.50 -9.14
N SER A 86 -2.89 -1.66 -9.76
CA SER A 86 -2.88 -1.88 -11.21
C SER A 86 -3.44 -3.28 -11.52
N PRO A 87 -3.78 -3.60 -12.78
CA PRO A 87 -4.14 -4.96 -13.16
C PRO A 87 -3.09 -6.02 -12.81
N ALA A 88 -1.81 -5.64 -12.84
CA ALA A 88 -0.74 -6.56 -12.49
C ALA A 88 -0.65 -6.76 -10.97
N ALA A 89 -0.83 -5.70 -10.18
CA ALA A 89 -0.90 -5.80 -8.73
C ALA A 89 -2.10 -6.65 -8.28
N ALA A 90 -3.27 -6.47 -8.90
CA ALA A 90 -4.47 -7.26 -8.61
C ALA A 90 -4.32 -8.77 -8.88
N ARG A 91 -3.37 -9.16 -9.74
CA ARG A 91 -3.02 -10.56 -10.03
C ARG A 91 -1.77 -11.05 -9.30
N SER A 92 -1.12 -10.21 -8.50
CA SER A 92 0.12 -10.55 -7.81
C SER A 92 -0.17 -11.27 -6.48
N PRO A 93 0.20 -12.55 -6.33
CA PRO A 93 0.03 -13.26 -5.06
C PRO A 93 0.88 -12.65 -3.93
N TRP A 94 2.01 -12.01 -4.27
CA TRP A 94 2.87 -11.35 -3.29
C TRP A 94 2.21 -10.09 -2.71
N VAL A 95 1.63 -9.25 -3.57
CA VAL A 95 0.90 -8.05 -3.14
C VAL A 95 -0.30 -8.46 -2.28
N GLU A 96 -1.02 -9.51 -2.68
CA GLU A 96 -2.13 -10.07 -1.91
C GLU A 96 -1.68 -10.54 -0.51
N GLU A 97 -0.61 -11.34 -0.40
CA GLU A 97 -0.07 -11.83 0.88
C GLU A 97 0.33 -10.67 1.81
N GLU A 98 0.95 -9.62 1.27
CA GLU A 98 1.36 -8.44 2.02
C GLU A 98 0.16 -7.67 2.58
N ILE A 99 -0.90 -7.47 1.79
CA ILE A 99 -2.11 -6.78 2.24
C ILE A 99 -2.81 -7.60 3.33
N VAL A 100 -3.00 -8.90 3.10
CA VAL A 100 -3.62 -9.79 4.09
C VAL A 100 -2.85 -9.72 5.40
N ARG A 101 -1.53 -9.90 5.35
CA ARG A 101 -0.69 -9.90 6.54
C ARG A 101 -0.68 -8.55 7.25
N PHE A 102 -0.62 -7.45 6.50
CA PHE A 102 -0.66 -6.12 7.11
C PHE A 102 -1.99 -5.85 7.80
N LYS A 103 -3.13 -6.22 7.17
CA LYS A 103 -4.46 -6.11 7.77
C LYS A 103 -4.58 -6.92 9.06
N VAL A 104 -4.03 -8.13 9.10
CA VAL A 104 -3.99 -8.96 10.32
C VAL A 104 -3.16 -8.31 11.43
N LEU A 105 -2.01 -7.71 11.10
CA LEU A 105 -1.10 -7.12 12.08
C LEU A 105 -1.58 -5.76 12.60
N HIS A 106 -2.14 -4.94 11.71
CA HIS A 106 -2.30 -3.49 11.95
C HIS A 106 -3.71 -2.95 11.72
N GLY A 107 -4.62 -3.76 11.18
CA GLY A 107 -5.95 -3.32 10.77
C GLY A 107 -6.00 -2.75 9.35
N GLU A 108 -7.21 -2.61 8.80
CA GLU A 108 -7.43 -2.13 7.44
C GLU A 108 -7.38 -0.60 7.31
N GLU A 109 -7.53 0.14 8.41
CA GLU A 109 -7.56 1.60 8.42
C GLU A 109 -6.21 2.26 8.09
N ARG A 110 -5.15 1.46 8.03
CA ARG A 110 -3.77 1.87 7.72
C ARG A 110 -3.29 1.40 6.35
N VAL A 111 -4.21 0.90 5.53
CA VAL A 111 -3.93 0.50 4.15
C VAL A 111 -4.43 1.60 3.21
N LEU A 112 -3.51 2.15 2.42
CA LEU A 112 -3.75 3.24 1.48
C LEU A 112 -3.57 2.72 0.05
N ALA A 113 -4.58 2.89 -0.80
CA ALA A 113 -4.51 2.48 -2.19
C ALA A 113 -4.07 3.65 -3.10
N VAL A 114 -3.26 3.36 -4.11
CA VAL A 114 -2.82 4.32 -5.12
C VAL A 114 -3.04 3.73 -6.50
N ILE A 115 -4.05 4.19 -7.23
CA ILE A 115 -4.40 3.66 -8.54
C ILE A 115 -3.49 4.28 -9.60
N VAL A 116 -2.77 3.42 -10.34
CA VAL A 116 -1.87 3.84 -11.44
C VAL A 116 -2.28 3.28 -12.79
N GLY A 117 -3.17 2.28 -12.82
CA GLY A 117 -3.68 1.66 -14.04
C GLY A 117 -4.88 0.77 -13.75
N GLY A 118 -5.57 0.31 -14.80
CA GLY A 118 -6.80 -0.48 -14.66
C GLY A 118 -7.99 0.36 -14.20
N ALA A 119 -9.02 -0.26 -13.64
CA ALA A 119 -10.19 0.38 -13.07
C ALA A 119 -10.64 -0.37 -11.81
N PRO A 120 -11.00 0.36 -10.73
CA PRO A 120 -11.46 -0.26 -9.51
C PRO A 120 -12.79 -0.95 -9.74
N ARG A 121 -12.98 -2.13 -9.15
CA ARG A 121 -14.23 -2.90 -9.23
C ARG A 121 -14.57 -3.38 -10.65
N ALA A 122 -13.60 -3.39 -11.58
CA ALA A 122 -13.82 -3.89 -12.93
C ALA A 122 -14.14 -5.39 -12.95
N SER A 123 -13.74 -6.15 -11.91
CA SER A 123 -14.13 -7.56 -11.77
C SER A 123 -15.64 -7.78 -11.60
N PHE A 124 -16.41 -6.74 -11.31
CA PHE A 124 -17.87 -6.81 -11.20
C PHE A 124 -18.59 -6.41 -12.49
N MET A 125 -17.85 -6.06 -13.55
CA MET A 125 -18.38 -5.72 -14.87
C MET A 125 -18.03 -6.84 -15.85
N PRO A 126 -19.02 -7.58 -16.39
CA PRO A 126 -18.76 -8.65 -17.35
C PRO A 126 -17.93 -8.18 -18.55
N GLY A 127 -16.84 -8.89 -18.85
CA GLY A 127 -15.93 -8.59 -19.95
C GLY A 127 -14.88 -7.52 -19.66
N ARG A 128 -14.73 -7.09 -18.40
CA ARG A 128 -13.71 -6.13 -17.95
C ARG A 128 -12.90 -6.61 -16.75
N GLU A 129 -12.99 -7.90 -16.42
CA GLU A 129 -12.38 -8.50 -15.24
C GLU A 129 -10.85 -8.35 -15.25
N ASP A 130 -10.25 -8.35 -16.43
CA ASP A 130 -8.82 -8.15 -16.66
C ASP A 130 -8.32 -6.74 -16.31
N GLN A 131 -9.23 -5.77 -16.22
CA GLN A 131 -8.95 -4.38 -15.88
C GLN A 131 -8.99 -4.09 -14.38
N GLU A 132 -9.37 -5.07 -13.54
CA GLU A 132 -9.45 -4.85 -12.08
C GLU A 132 -8.11 -4.39 -11.53
N CYS A 133 -8.09 -3.26 -10.82
CA CYS A 133 -6.85 -2.72 -10.25
C CYS A 133 -6.68 -3.01 -8.76
N PHE A 134 -7.72 -3.46 -8.07
CA PHE A 134 -7.64 -3.77 -6.64
C PHE A 134 -7.41 -5.28 -6.39
N PRO A 135 -6.30 -5.63 -5.70
CA PRO A 135 -6.15 -6.95 -5.08
C PRO A 135 -7.39 -7.34 -4.26
N ALA A 136 -7.65 -8.64 -4.13
CA ALA A 136 -8.86 -9.12 -3.48
C ALA A 136 -8.94 -8.68 -2.02
N ALA A 137 -7.83 -8.70 -1.30
CA ALA A 137 -7.71 -8.22 0.07
C ALA A 137 -7.98 -6.72 0.26
N LEU A 138 -7.99 -5.90 -0.80
CA LEU A 138 -8.48 -4.51 -0.73
C LEU A 138 -9.98 -4.39 -0.95
N ARG A 139 -10.60 -5.33 -1.66
CA ARG A 139 -12.03 -5.29 -2.02
C ARG A 139 -12.93 -5.87 -0.93
N VAL A 140 -12.37 -6.69 -0.04
CA VAL A 140 -13.10 -7.32 1.08
C VAL A 140 -12.36 -7.18 2.40
N ARG A 141 -13.06 -7.41 3.51
CA ARG A 141 -12.47 -7.50 4.84
C ARG A 141 -11.67 -8.79 5.00
N VAL A 142 -10.63 -8.72 5.82
CA VAL A 142 -9.75 -9.83 6.17
C VAL A 142 -10.00 -10.20 7.62
N GLY A 143 -10.29 -11.48 7.88
CA GLY A 143 -10.45 -12.03 9.22
C GLY A 143 -9.14 -12.05 10.00
N ALA A 144 -9.23 -12.24 11.33
CA ALA A 144 -8.05 -12.29 12.19
C ALA A 144 -7.10 -13.47 11.87
N ASP A 145 -7.61 -14.50 11.20
CA ASP A 145 -6.87 -15.66 10.70
C ASP A 145 -6.27 -15.46 9.30
N GLY A 146 -6.43 -14.27 8.71
CA GLY A 146 -5.97 -13.94 7.36
C GLY A 146 -6.90 -14.40 6.24
N THR A 147 -8.08 -14.93 6.55
CA THR A 147 -9.05 -15.34 5.52
C THR A 147 -9.78 -14.13 4.92
N LEU A 148 -10.00 -14.16 3.61
CA LEU A 148 -10.86 -13.17 2.94
C LEU A 148 -12.32 -13.46 3.29
N THR A 149 -13.04 -12.44 3.73
CA THR A 149 -14.46 -12.58 4.10
C THR A 149 -15.37 -12.18 2.93
N ALA A 150 -16.68 -12.41 3.07
CA ALA A 150 -17.69 -11.94 2.11
C ALA A 150 -18.03 -10.45 2.27
N GLU A 151 -17.59 -9.81 3.36
CA GLU A 151 -17.89 -8.40 3.62
C GLU A 151 -17.01 -7.49 2.75
N ARG A 152 -17.65 -6.58 2.02
CA ARG A 152 -16.94 -5.63 1.15
C ARG A 152 -16.21 -4.58 1.98
N ALA A 153 -15.00 -4.24 1.54
CA ALA A 153 -14.25 -3.10 2.03
C ALA A 153 -14.30 -1.96 1.00
N ASP A 154 -14.22 -0.72 1.49
CA ASP A 154 -14.09 0.47 0.63
C ASP A 154 -12.77 1.17 0.94
N PRO A 155 -11.67 0.79 0.25
CA PRO A 155 -10.36 1.35 0.54
C PRO A 155 -10.30 2.82 0.11
N ILE A 156 -9.65 3.65 0.93
CA ILE A 156 -9.31 5.02 0.52
C ILE A 156 -8.25 4.91 -0.59
N ALA A 157 -8.57 5.44 -1.77
CA ALA A 157 -7.71 5.37 -2.94
C ALA A 157 -7.42 6.75 -3.52
N ALA A 158 -6.15 7.06 -3.73
CA ALA A 158 -5.71 8.17 -4.58
C ALA A 158 -5.63 7.69 -6.03
N ASP A 159 -6.12 8.46 -6.99
CA ASP A 159 -6.15 8.05 -8.39
C ASP A 159 -5.13 8.86 -9.23
N LEU A 160 -3.95 8.30 -9.47
CA LEU A 160 -2.88 8.99 -10.19
C LEU A 160 -3.00 8.86 -11.72
N ARG A 161 -4.04 8.20 -12.22
CA ARG A 161 -4.30 8.10 -13.67
C ARG A 161 -4.63 9.50 -14.23
N PRO A 162 -4.41 9.75 -15.53
CA PRO A 162 -4.77 11.04 -16.15
C PRO A 162 -6.25 11.43 -16.01
N ALA A 163 -7.13 10.45 -15.89
CA ALA A 163 -8.57 10.64 -15.70
C ALA A 163 -8.98 10.84 -14.22
N GLY A 164 -8.04 10.73 -13.28
CA GLY A 164 -8.25 10.89 -11.84
C GLY A 164 -7.64 12.19 -11.30
N ASP A 165 -7.00 12.11 -10.13
CA ASP A 165 -6.33 13.22 -9.44
C ASP A 165 -5.03 13.65 -10.14
N GLY A 166 -4.44 12.75 -10.93
CA GLY A 166 -3.17 12.97 -11.63
C GLY A 166 -1.95 13.07 -10.68
N ARG A 167 -0.76 13.31 -11.24
CA ARG A 167 0.51 13.34 -10.46
C ARG A 167 0.72 14.60 -9.60
N ARG A 168 -0.24 15.54 -9.54
CA ARG A 168 -0.09 16.76 -8.75
C ARG A 168 -0.46 16.48 -7.29
N LEU A 169 0.56 16.17 -6.50
CA LEU A 169 0.53 16.39 -5.06
C LEU A 169 0.46 17.91 -4.83
N ALA A 170 -0.73 18.43 -4.56
CA ALA A 170 -0.94 19.83 -4.18
C ALA A 170 -0.47 20.10 -2.74
#